data_AF-A0A821NYQ6-F1
#
_entry.id   AF-A0A821NYQ6-F1
#
_cell.length_a   1.000
_cell.length_b   1.000
_cell.length_c   1.000
_cell.angle_alpha   90.00
_cell.angle_beta   90.00
_cell.angle_gamma   90.00
#
_symmetry.space_group_name_H-M   'P 1'
#
loop_
_entity.id
_entity.type
_entity.pdbx_description
1 polymer ?
#
loop_
_entity_poly.entity_id
_entity_poly.type
_entity_poly.pdbx_seq_one_letter_code
_entity_poly.pdbx_strand_id
1 'polypeptide(L)'
;MSESLIRQPGDIVNEVYSKNIPSIVKMCLDAGDDPSALIEEAKRELQKMVTEMIAEDDALLERKRSELAPIRARFESLYHELHPDKTCPQYGNTLPVLQALRTYVDEYKKLKEEHEKLLEREPDIRREERQLCNELNERSLQIDNSNFNSKQLVTQISLLSEHIAELREEKVKRINHLSEVIRTLHEYEEVYGWKRPTIETMVGRLLSLGLTQIDQYTLTKEALELVDKEFAEITDQVQKAEACFEQSHKQLLTLMRKHQSLIPNEKAVAVTNSNHCRISKLPD
;
A
#
# COMPACT_ATOMS: atom_id res chain seq x y z
N MET A 1 19.76 -38.20 1.52
CA MET A 1 18.47 -38.41 2.20
C MET A 1 17.79 -39.56 1.49
N SER A 2 17.62 -40.70 2.16
CA SER A 2 17.00 -41.88 1.58
C SER A 2 15.52 -41.60 1.33
N GLU A 3 15.08 -41.69 0.07
CA GLU A 3 13.66 -41.65 -0.29
C GLU A 3 12.93 -42.75 0.49
N SER A 4 12.17 -42.34 1.50
CA SER A 4 11.19 -43.21 2.12
C SER A 4 10.12 -43.48 1.05
N LEU A 5 10.17 -44.66 0.42
CA LEU A 5 9.11 -45.14 -0.46
C LEU A 5 7.79 -45.05 0.33
N ILE A 6 6.94 -44.09 -0.05
CA ILE A 6 5.61 -43.94 0.54
C ILE A 6 4.80 -45.15 0.05
N ARG A 7 4.67 -46.17 0.90
CA ARG A 7 3.80 -47.33 0.62
C ARG A 7 2.36 -46.87 0.45
N GLN A 8 1.74 -47.23 -0.66
CA GLN A 8 0.32 -46.99 -0.91
C GLN A 8 -0.50 -48.00 -0.08
N PRO A 9 -1.73 -47.67 0.35
CA PRO A 9 -2.58 -48.60 1.10
C PRO A 9 -2.80 -49.95 0.41
N GLY A 10 -2.77 -49.99 -0.93
CA GLY A 10 -2.91 -51.23 -1.72
C GLY A 10 -1.65 -52.11 -1.77
N ASP A 11 -0.47 -51.57 -1.44
CA ASP A 11 0.79 -52.32 -1.51
C ASP A 11 0.88 -53.37 -0.40
N ILE A 12 0.36 -53.04 0.79
CA ILE A 12 0.32 -53.92 1.96
C ILE A 12 -0.63 -55.09 1.72
N VAL A 13 -1.83 -54.79 1.23
CA VAL A 13 -2.84 -55.79 0.88
C VAL A 13 -2.28 -56.79 -0.13
N ASN A 14 -1.62 -56.31 -1.19
CA ASN A 14 -1.00 -57.18 -2.20
C ASN A 14 0.19 -57.99 -1.66
N GLU A 15 1.01 -57.44 -0.77
CA GLU A 15 2.17 -58.14 -0.17
C GLU A 15 1.71 -59.28 0.77
N VAL A 16 0.70 -59.02 1.60
CA VAL A 16 0.11 -60.00 2.52
C VAL A 16 -0.64 -61.09 1.76
N TYR A 17 -1.44 -60.74 0.74
CA TYR A 17 -2.13 -61.72 -0.09
C TYR A 17 -1.15 -62.57 -0.93
N SER A 18 -0.15 -61.95 -1.56
CA SER A 18 0.80 -62.68 -2.43
C SER A 18 1.67 -63.69 -1.67
N LYS A 19 1.99 -63.44 -0.39
CA LYS A 19 2.71 -64.40 0.46
C LYS A 19 1.83 -65.56 0.93
N ASN A 20 0.59 -65.28 1.31
CA ASN A 20 -0.22 -66.24 2.06
C ASN A 20 -1.20 -67.04 1.16
N ILE A 21 -1.65 -66.49 0.03
CA ILE A 21 -2.53 -67.19 -0.94
C ILE A 21 -1.92 -68.50 -1.47
N PRO A 22 -0.64 -68.56 -1.90
CA PRO A 22 -0.05 -69.80 -2.42
C PRO A 22 -0.04 -70.94 -1.39
N SER A 23 0.16 -70.60 -0.10
CA SER A 23 0.15 -71.57 1.00
C SER A 23 -1.26 -72.15 1.21
N ILE A 24 -2.28 -71.29 1.18
CA ILE A 24 -3.70 -71.69 1.32
C ILE A 24 -4.15 -72.55 0.14
N VAL A 25 -3.79 -72.19 -1.09
CA VAL A 25 -4.13 -72.96 -2.31
C VAL A 25 -3.50 -74.35 -2.27
N LYS A 26 -2.25 -74.47 -1.79
CA LYS A 26 -1.57 -75.77 -1.65
C LYS A 26 -2.26 -76.66 -0.61
N MET A 27 -2.64 -76.11 0.55
CA MET A 27 -3.38 -76.85 1.57
C MET A 27 -4.72 -77.39 1.06
N CYS A 28 -5.46 -76.61 0.25
CA CYS A 28 -6.72 -77.05 -0.35
C CYS A 28 -6.56 -78.19 -1.38
N LEU A 29 -5.41 -78.26 -2.07
CA LEU A 29 -5.12 -79.30 -3.07
C LEU A 29 -4.69 -80.63 -2.42
N ASP A 30 -4.13 -80.59 -1.21
CA ASP A 30 -3.65 -81.76 -0.47
C ASP A 30 -4.75 -82.45 0.38
N ALA A 31 -6.00 -81.95 0.33
CA ALA A 31 -7.15 -82.46 1.08
C ALA A 31 -7.75 -83.73 0.46
N GLY A 32 -7.60 -84.88 1.15
CA GLY A 32 -8.34 -86.11 0.85
C GLY A 32 -9.79 -86.11 1.38
N ASP A 33 -10.34 -87.29 1.72
CA ASP A 33 -11.78 -87.49 2.03
C ASP A 33 -12.30 -86.83 3.33
N ASP A 34 -11.44 -86.43 4.28
CA ASP A 34 -11.83 -85.62 5.45
C ASP A 34 -11.08 -84.27 5.47
N PRO A 35 -11.73 -83.17 5.07
CA PRO A 35 -11.11 -81.85 4.99
C PRO A 35 -11.05 -81.12 6.34
N SER A 36 -11.56 -81.69 7.44
CA SER A 36 -11.75 -80.97 8.71
C SER A 36 -10.45 -80.37 9.29
N ALA A 37 -9.34 -81.12 9.25
CA ALA A 37 -8.05 -80.65 9.72
C ALA A 37 -7.48 -79.51 8.85
N LEU A 38 -7.72 -79.56 7.53
CA LEU A 38 -7.28 -78.54 6.58
C LEU A 38 -8.14 -77.28 6.66
N ILE A 39 -9.43 -77.41 6.99
CA ILE A 39 -10.31 -76.27 7.26
C ILE A 39 -9.84 -75.51 8.50
N GLU A 40 -9.48 -76.20 9.59
CA GLU A 40 -8.98 -75.54 10.81
C GLU A 40 -7.59 -74.93 10.61
N GLU A 41 -6.71 -75.55 9.82
CA GLU A 41 -5.40 -74.96 9.47
C GLU A 41 -5.54 -73.74 8.56
N ALA A 42 -6.38 -73.82 7.52
CA ALA A 42 -6.67 -72.69 6.63
C ALA A 42 -7.32 -71.52 7.38
N LYS A 43 -8.23 -71.81 8.32
CA LYS A 43 -8.84 -70.81 9.21
C LYS A 43 -7.80 -70.15 10.11
N ARG A 44 -6.84 -70.90 10.63
CA ARG A 44 -5.73 -70.35 11.44
C ARG A 44 -4.85 -69.41 10.62
N GLU A 45 -4.45 -69.81 9.41
CA GLU A 45 -3.63 -68.97 8.52
C GLU A 45 -4.39 -67.72 8.06
N LEU A 46 -5.69 -67.82 7.77
CA LEU A 46 -6.54 -66.66 7.48
C LEU A 46 -6.68 -65.72 8.69
N GLN A 47 -6.88 -66.26 9.90
CA GLN A 47 -6.93 -65.45 11.11
C GLN A 47 -5.61 -64.72 11.37
N LYS A 48 -4.47 -65.40 11.13
CA LYS A 48 -3.14 -64.80 11.22
C LYS A 48 -2.99 -63.65 10.22
N MET A 49 -3.36 -63.87 8.95
CA MET A 49 -3.32 -62.86 7.90
C MET A 49 -4.14 -61.61 8.25
N VAL A 50 -5.37 -61.79 8.72
CA VAL A 50 -6.25 -60.68 9.13
C VAL A 50 -5.65 -59.93 10.32
N THR A 51 -5.08 -60.65 11.29
CA THR A 51 -4.44 -60.04 12.47
C THR A 51 -3.21 -59.22 12.09
N GLU A 52 -2.36 -59.74 11.20
CA GLU A 52 -1.20 -59.03 10.66
C GLU A 52 -1.62 -57.77 9.89
N MET A 53 -2.64 -57.87 9.04
CA MET A 53 -3.17 -56.72 8.28
C MET A 53 -3.71 -55.63 9.21
N ILE A 54 -4.48 -55.99 10.25
CA ILE A 54 -4.99 -55.02 11.23
C ILE A 54 -3.84 -54.35 11.98
N ALA A 55 -2.87 -55.13 12.45
CA ALA A 55 -1.72 -54.60 13.19
C ALA A 55 -0.88 -53.63 12.33
N GLU A 56 -0.72 -53.92 11.04
CA GLU A 56 -0.02 -53.03 10.10
C GLU A 56 -0.80 -51.73 9.83
N ASP A 57 -2.12 -51.82 9.65
CA ASP A 57 -2.97 -50.65 9.41
C ASP A 57 -3.03 -49.74 10.65
N ASP A 58 -3.12 -50.32 11.85
CA ASP A 58 -3.02 -49.61 13.13
C ASP A 58 -1.65 -48.93 13.28
N ALA A 59 -0.56 -49.63 12.95
CA ALA A 59 0.79 -49.06 12.98
C ALA A 59 0.96 -47.91 11.97
N LEU A 60 0.35 -48.01 10.79
CA LEU A 60 0.35 -46.95 9.79
C LEU A 60 -0.45 -45.73 10.28
N LEU A 61 -1.63 -45.94 10.85
CA LEU A 61 -2.45 -44.87 11.40
C LEU A 61 -1.72 -44.12 12.52
N GLU A 62 -1.03 -44.84 13.40
CA GLU A 62 -0.28 -44.23 14.50
C GLU A 62 0.94 -43.43 14.00
N ARG A 63 1.64 -43.92 12.97
CA ARG A 63 2.67 -43.13 12.27
C ARG A 63 2.07 -41.84 11.71
N LYS A 64 0.90 -41.90 11.06
CA LYS A 64 0.23 -40.71 10.51
C LYS A 64 -0.21 -39.72 11.58
N ARG A 65 -0.66 -40.20 12.74
CA ARG A 65 -0.91 -39.33 13.91
C ARG A 65 0.35 -38.64 14.40
N SER A 66 1.48 -39.36 14.45
CA SER A 66 2.76 -38.80 14.86
C SER A 66 3.29 -37.72 13.89
N GLU A 67 3.00 -37.85 12.58
CA GLU A 67 3.34 -36.84 11.57
C GLU A 67 2.47 -35.56 11.67
N LEU A 68 1.25 -35.66 12.22
CA LEU A 68 0.28 -34.57 12.24
C LEU A 68 0.74 -33.43 13.16
N ALA A 69 1.25 -33.73 14.35
CA ALA A 69 1.68 -32.73 15.32
C ALA A 69 2.75 -31.76 14.79
N PRO A 70 3.89 -32.20 14.22
CA PRO A 70 4.90 -31.29 13.69
C PRO A 70 4.43 -30.52 12.46
N ILE A 71 3.57 -31.10 11.61
CA ILE A 71 2.99 -30.39 10.46
C ILE A 71 2.06 -29.28 10.95
N ARG A 72 1.18 -29.59 11.90
CA ARG A 72 0.28 -28.63 12.53
C ARG A 72 1.06 -27.47 13.17
N ALA A 73 2.12 -27.76 13.92
CA ALA A 73 2.93 -26.72 14.56
C ALA A 73 3.55 -25.75 13.53
N ARG A 74 4.07 -26.27 12.41
CA ARG A 74 4.60 -25.42 11.32
C ARG A 74 3.52 -24.58 10.65
N PHE A 75 2.33 -25.15 10.44
CA PHE A 75 1.18 -24.44 9.91
C PHE A 75 0.71 -23.33 10.85
N GLU A 76 0.49 -23.63 12.13
CA GLU A 76 0.03 -22.66 13.14
C GLU A 76 1.03 -21.49 13.27
N SER A 77 2.32 -21.79 13.29
CA SER A 77 3.37 -20.77 13.35
C SER A 77 3.30 -19.81 12.17
N LEU A 78 3.23 -20.32 10.93
CA LEU A 78 3.19 -19.48 9.74
C LEU A 78 1.85 -18.74 9.61
N TYR A 79 0.75 -19.39 10.00
CA TYR A 79 -0.58 -18.78 10.00
C TYR A 79 -0.62 -17.56 10.92
N HIS A 80 -0.12 -17.68 12.15
CA HIS A 80 -0.08 -16.56 13.10
C HIS A 80 0.89 -15.45 12.70
N GLU A 81 1.90 -15.75 11.88
CA GLU A 81 2.78 -14.73 11.29
C GLU A 81 2.07 -13.92 10.21
N LEU A 82 1.26 -14.58 9.37
CA LEU A 82 0.56 -13.95 8.25
C LEU A 82 -0.79 -13.34 8.66
N HIS A 83 -1.42 -13.86 9.71
CA HIS A 83 -2.76 -13.51 10.14
C HIS A 83 -2.83 -13.37 11.67
N PRO A 84 -2.16 -12.36 12.26
CA PRO A 84 -2.12 -12.17 13.71
C PRO A 84 -3.51 -11.98 14.32
N ASP A 85 -4.45 -11.39 13.58
CA ASP A 85 -5.80 -11.08 14.05
C ASP A 85 -6.82 -12.21 13.83
N LYS A 86 -6.41 -13.34 13.25
CA LYS A 86 -7.32 -14.46 12.94
C LYS A 86 -7.02 -15.67 13.80
N THR A 87 -8.09 -16.38 14.16
CA THR A 87 -7.99 -17.67 14.83
C THR A 87 -7.50 -18.73 13.85
N CYS A 88 -6.43 -19.44 14.22
CA CYS A 88 -5.87 -20.51 13.40
C CYS A 88 -6.85 -21.70 13.28
N PRO A 89 -7.10 -22.21 12.05
CA PRO A 89 -7.91 -23.40 11.84
C PRO A 89 -7.37 -24.65 12.55
N GLN A 90 -8.28 -25.45 13.11
CA GLN A 90 -7.98 -26.63 13.94
C GLN A 90 -8.42 -27.93 13.27
N TYR A 91 -7.86 -28.25 12.09
CA TYR A 91 -8.25 -29.42 11.29
C TYR A 91 -8.02 -30.76 11.99
N GLY A 92 -7.02 -30.85 12.88
CA GLY A 92 -6.73 -32.08 13.62
C GLY A 92 -7.84 -32.52 14.58
N ASN A 93 -8.73 -31.60 14.97
CA ASN A 93 -9.85 -31.88 15.86
C ASN A 93 -11.17 -32.09 15.11
N THR A 94 -11.24 -31.67 13.84
CA THR A 94 -12.48 -31.62 13.05
C THR A 94 -12.52 -32.62 11.90
N LEU A 95 -11.36 -33.11 11.44
CA LEU A 95 -11.23 -34.02 10.30
C LEU A 95 -10.56 -35.34 10.71
N PRO A 96 -10.85 -36.45 9.99
CA PRO A 96 -10.08 -37.69 10.11
C PRO A 96 -8.59 -37.47 9.85
N VAL A 97 -7.70 -38.23 10.51
CA VAL A 97 -6.24 -38.00 10.51
C VAL A 97 -5.64 -37.80 9.11
N LEU A 98 -5.95 -38.69 8.16
CA LEU A 98 -5.42 -38.59 6.80
C LEU A 98 -5.93 -37.36 6.06
N GLN A 99 -7.19 -36.98 6.28
CA GLN A 99 -7.78 -35.79 5.70
C GLN A 99 -7.19 -34.53 6.32
N ALA A 100 -7.03 -34.49 7.65
CA ALA A 100 -6.39 -33.39 8.37
C ALA A 100 -4.94 -33.18 7.88
N LEU A 101 -4.16 -34.25 7.75
CA LEU A 101 -2.79 -34.19 7.21
C LEU A 101 -2.77 -33.55 5.83
N ARG A 102 -3.61 -34.03 4.91
CA ARG A 102 -3.71 -33.49 3.56
C ARG A 102 -4.08 -32.01 3.58
N THR A 103 -5.09 -31.64 4.34
CA THR A 103 -5.55 -30.25 4.46
C THR A 103 -4.45 -29.34 5.01
N TYR A 104 -3.77 -29.73 6.09
CA TYR A 104 -2.66 -28.93 6.62
C TYR A 104 -1.53 -28.74 5.61
N VAL A 105 -1.17 -29.80 4.86
CA VAL A 105 -0.12 -29.71 3.83
C VAL A 105 -0.53 -28.78 2.70
N ASP A 106 -1.77 -28.88 2.22
CA ASP A 106 -2.26 -28.07 1.10
C ASP A 106 -2.41 -26.60 1.50
N GLU A 107 -2.96 -26.31 2.69
CA GLU A 107 -3.09 -24.94 3.20
C GLU A 107 -1.72 -24.34 3.59
N TYR A 108 -0.79 -25.13 4.13
CA TYR A 108 0.57 -24.67 4.40
C TYR A 108 1.30 -24.23 3.13
N LYS A 109 1.10 -24.93 2.01
CA LYS A 109 1.67 -24.51 0.71
C LYS A 109 1.14 -23.13 0.30
N LYS A 110 -0.17 -22.89 0.42
CA LYS A 110 -0.76 -21.58 0.11
C LYS A 110 -0.20 -20.47 0.99
N LEU A 111 -0.12 -20.70 2.31
CA LEU A 111 0.48 -19.74 3.24
C LEU A 111 1.95 -19.47 2.90
N LYS A 112 2.70 -20.50 2.50
CA LYS A 112 4.09 -20.32 2.10
C LYS A 112 4.22 -19.45 0.84
N GLU A 113 3.35 -19.66 -0.15
CA GLU A 113 3.30 -18.80 -1.35
C GLU A 113 2.92 -17.35 -1.01
N GLU A 114 1.99 -17.14 -0.07
CA GLU A 114 1.65 -15.80 0.42
C GLU A 114 2.83 -15.13 1.15
N HIS A 115 3.53 -15.88 2.00
CA HIS A 115 4.72 -15.40 2.71
C HIS A 115 5.86 -15.04 1.74
N GLU A 116 6.09 -15.85 0.72
CA GLU A 116 7.10 -15.60 -0.31
C GLU A 116 6.80 -14.33 -1.10
N LYS A 117 5.53 -14.11 -1.50
CA LYS A 117 5.11 -12.86 -2.15
C LYS A 117 5.36 -11.63 -1.28
N LEU A 118 5.17 -11.76 0.04
CA LEU A 118 5.45 -10.66 0.97
C LEU A 118 6.96 -10.40 1.07
N LEU A 119 7.79 -11.43 1.12
CA LEU A 119 9.25 -11.31 1.11
C LEU A 119 9.76 -10.63 -0.16
N GLU A 120 9.18 -10.96 -1.32
CA GLU A 120 9.53 -10.33 -2.60
C GLU A 120 9.14 -8.84 -2.64
N ARG A 121 7.99 -8.48 -2.05
CA ARG A 121 7.43 -7.13 -2.11
C ARG A 121 8.03 -6.17 -1.08
N GLU A 122 8.47 -6.70 0.05
CA GLU A 122 9.04 -5.92 1.15
C GLU A 122 10.17 -4.94 0.75
N PRO A 123 11.19 -5.34 -0.03
CA PRO A 123 12.29 -4.45 -0.37
C PRO A 123 11.87 -3.27 -1.23
N ASP A 124 10.86 -3.46 -2.10
CA ASP A 124 10.32 -2.40 -2.93
C ASP A 124 9.49 -1.42 -2.10
N ILE A 125 8.69 -1.91 -1.15
CA ILE A 125 7.97 -1.06 -0.18
C ILE A 125 8.97 -0.25 0.66
N ARG A 126 10.05 -0.86 1.14
CA ARG A 126 11.12 -0.13 1.87
C ARG A 126 11.87 0.87 0.99
N ARG A 127 11.99 0.61 -0.31
CA ARG A 127 12.62 1.57 -1.23
C ARG A 127 11.73 2.78 -1.43
N GLU A 128 10.43 2.54 -1.61
CA GLU A 128 9.43 3.59 -1.76
C GLU A 128 9.34 4.48 -0.52
N GLU A 129 9.23 3.90 0.68
CA GLU A 129 9.17 4.68 1.93
C GLU A 129 10.40 5.58 2.08
N ARG A 130 11.61 5.04 1.88
CA ARG A 130 12.84 5.82 1.95
C ARG A 130 12.89 6.94 0.92
N GLN A 131 12.39 6.68 -0.29
CA GLN A 131 12.33 7.69 -1.33
C GLN A 131 11.41 8.85 -0.90
N LEU A 132 10.19 8.55 -0.43
CA LEU A 132 9.24 9.56 0.03
C LEU A 132 9.75 10.32 1.27
N CYS A 133 10.34 9.63 2.24
CA CYS A 133 10.98 10.28 3.39
C CYS A 133 12.08 11.26 2.96
N ASN A 134 12.93 10.87 2.02
CA ASN A 134 13.98 11.75 1.50
C ASN A 134 13.39 12.95 0.72
N GLU A 135 12.34 12.72 -0.07
CA GLU A 135 11.63 13.79 -0.80
C GLU A 135 10.89 14.74 0.13
N LEU A 136 10.47 14.32 1.32
CA LEU A 136 9.76 15.19 2.27
C LEU A 136 10.65 15.69 3.41
N ASN A 137 11.89 15.20 3.49
CA ASN A 137 12.78 15.32 4.65
C ASN A 137 12.10 14.90 5.96
N GLU A 138 11.31 13.82 5.88
CA GLU A 138 10.65 13.19 7.02
C GLU A 138 11.48 12.03 7.54
N ARG A 139 11.27 11.66 8.80
CA ARG A 139 11.97 10.52 9.39
C ARG A 139 11.39 9.21 8.87
N SER A 140 12.27 8.26 8.60
CA SER A 140 11.84 6.89 8.30
C SER A 140 11.30 6.22 9.55
N LEU A 141 10.24 5.42 9.37
CA LEU A 141 9.63 4.60 10.41
C LEU A 141 10.65 3.69 11.13
N GLN A 142 11.69 3.26 10.42
CA GLN A 142 12.71 2.36 10.95
C GLN A 142 13.60 3.02 12.00
N ILE A 143 13.73 4.34 11.96
CA ILE A 143 14.58 5.11 12.87
C ILE A 143 13.84 5.36 14.19
N ASP A 144 12.53 5.58 14.12
CA ASP A 144 11.71 5.94 15.29
C ASP A 144 11.13 4.71 16.02
N ASN A 145 11.02 3.54 15.37
CA ASN A 145 10.61 2.28 16.02
C ASN A 145 11.80 1.35 16.27
N SER A 146 12.39 1.39 17.48
CA SER A 146 13.47 0.47 17.88
C SER A 146 13.11 -1.01 17.76
N ASN A 147 11.81 -1.34 17.83
CA ASN A 147 11.29 -2.70 17.69
C ASN A 147 10.69 -2.99 16.31
N PHE A 148 10.89 -2.14 15.30
CA PHE A 148 10.31 -2.34 13.97
C PHE A 148 10.75 -3.68 13.36
N ASN A 149 12.06 -3.92 13.37
CA ASN A 149 12.65 -5.12 12.76
C ASN A 149 12.34 -6.41 13.55
N SER A 150 11.84 -6.32 14.79
CA SER A 150 11.41 -7.47 15.58
C SER A 150 9.94 -7.86 15.38
N LYS A 151 9.16 -7.07 14.63
CA LYS A 151 7.76 -7.38 14.32
C LYS A 151 7.67 -8.48 13.25
N GLN A 152 6.54 -9.16 13.19
CA GLN A 152 6.25 -10.10 12.10
C GLN A 152 6.24 -9.38 10.74
N LEU A 153 6.62 -10.08 9.66
CA LEU A 153 6.75 -9.50 8.32
C LEU A 153 5.47 -8.80 7.85
N VAL A 154 4.31 -9.45 8.04
CA VAL A 154 3.00 -8.85 7.70
C VAL A 154 2.80 -7.52 8.42
N THR A 155 3.05 -7.47 9.72
CA THR A 155 2.91 -6.25 10.51
C THR A 155 3.88 -5.16 10.05
N GLN A 156 5.12 -5.51 9.72
CA GLN A 156 6.10 -4.56 9.17
C GLN A 156 5.60 -3.97 7.85
N ILE A 157 5.13 -4.81 6.93
CA ILE A 157 4.61 -4.38 5.62
C ILE A 157 3.37 -3.51 5.77
N SER A 158 2.44 -3.88 6.66
CA SER A 158 1.24 -3.07 6.94
C SER A 158 1.58 -1.68 7.45
N LEU A 159 2.48 -1.59 8.44
CA LEU A 159 2.92 -0.30 9.00
C LEU A 159 3.65 0.56 7.96
N LEU A 160 4.53 -0.03 7.15
CA LEU A 160 5.19 0.70 6.07
C LEU A 160 4.19 1.20 5.03
N SER A 161 3.20 0.38 4.67
CA SER A 161 2.19 0.75 3.69
C SER A 161 1.31 1.91 4.18
N GLU A 162 0.95 1.92 5.46
CA GLU A 162 0.21 3.01 6.09
C GLU A 162 1.03 4.30 6.09
N HIS A 163 2.29 4.25 6.52
CA HIS A 163 3.17 5.42 6.49
C HIS A 163 3.45 5.94 5.08
N ILE A 164 3.62 5.06 4.09
CA ILE A 164 3.72 5.46 2.68
C ILE A 164 2.45 6.20 2.24
N ALA A 165 1.27 5.76 2.66
CA ALA A 165 0.03 6.44 2.33
C ALA A 165 -0.03 7.85 2.94
N GLU A 166 0.37 7.99 4.20
CA GLU A 166 0.49 9.28 4.88
C GLU A 166 1.49 10.21 4.18
N LEU A 167 2.68 9.71 3.84
CA LEU A 167 3.71 10.47 3.12
C LEU A 167 3.23 10.90 1.74
N ARG A 168 2.54 10.03 1.00
CA ARG A 168 1.95 10.38 -0.31
C ARG A 168 0.90 11.48 -0.17
N GLU A 169 0.02 11.38 0.83
CA GLU A 169 -0.98 12.40 1.11
C GLU A 169 -0.32 13.74 1.46
N GLU A 170 0.70 13.72 2.30
CA GLU A 170 1.47 14.89 2.70
C GLU A 170 2.19 15.53 1.50
N LYS A 171 2.81 14.72 0.63
CA LYS A 171 3.41 15.20 -0.62
C LYS A 171 2.37 15.95 -1.46
N VAL A 172 1.19 15.38 -1.67
CA VAL A 172 0.11 16.02 -2.43
C VAL A 172 -0.33 17.34 -1.78
N LYS A 173 -0.46 17.40 -0.45
CA LYS A 173 -0.79 18.64 0.27
C LYS A 173 0.24 19.74 0.02
N ARG A 174 1.53 19.42 0.17
CA ARG A 174 2.65 20.36 -0.05
C ARG A 174 2.68 20.88 -1.48
N ILE A 175 2.44 20.00 -2.45
CA ILE A 175 2.38 20.34 -3.88
C ILE A 175 1.23 21.31 -4.18
N ASN A 176 0.03 20.99 -3.68
CA ASN A 176 -1.15 21.82 -3.91
C ASN A 176 -0.98 23.20 -3.30
N HIS A 177 -0.40 23.26 -2.10
CA HIS A 177 -0.09 24.51 -1.41
C HIS A 177 0.88 25.38 -2.22
N LEU A 178 2.02 24.83 -2.66
CA LEU A 178 2.97 25.56 -3.50
C LEU A 178 2.36 26.03 -4.82
N SER A 179 1.53 25.19 -5.46
CA SER A 179 0.86 25.55 -6.71
C SER A 179 -0.06 26.75 -6.52
N GLU A 180 -0.78 26.81 -5.40
CA GLU A 180 -1.66 27.93 -5.06
C GLU A 180 -0.86 29.22 -4.78
N VAL A 181 0.23 29.13 -4.02
CA VAL A 181 1.13 30.27 -3.78
C VAL A 181 1.68 30.83 -5.11
N ILE A 182 2.17 29.95 -5.98
CA ILE A 182 2.69 30.33 -7.31
C ILE A 182 1.59 31.01 -8.13
N ARG A 183 0.37 30.45 -8.13
CA ARG A 183 -0.77 31.03 -8.85
C ARG A 183 -1.08 32.45 -8.38
N THR A 184 -1.17 32.68 -7.06
CA THR A 184 -1.45 34.01 -6.51
C THR A 184 -0.33 35.01 -6.78
N LEU A 185 0.94 34.57 -6.74
CA LEU A 185 2.06 35.44 -7.09
C LEU A 185 2.01 35.90 -8.56
N HIS A 186 1.61 35.02 -9.49
CA HIS A 186 1.40 35.41 -10.89
C HIS A 186 0.25 36.42 -11.03
N GLU A 187 -0.85 36.25 -10.29
CA GLU A 187 -1.95 37.23 -10.29
C GLU A 187 -1.49 38.61 -9.80
N TYR A 188 -0.66 38.67 -8.75
CA TYR A 188 -0.09 39.93 -8.28
C TYR A 188 0.83 40.59 -9.31
N GLU A 189 1.63 39.80 -10.03
CA GLU A 189 2.47 40.32 -11.12
C GLU A 189 1.61 40.92 -12.25
N GLU A 190 0.56 40.20 -12.69
CA GLU A 190 -0.33 40.65 -13.76
C GLU A 190 -1.15 41.89 -13.39
N VAL A 191 -1.76 41.92 -12.20
CA VAL A 191 -2.70 42.98 -11.80
C VAL A 191 -1.99 44.28 -11.42
N TYR A 192 -0.91 44.18 -10.64
CA TYR A 192 -0.24 45.37 -10.10
C TYR A 192 1.00 45.75 -10.92
N GLY A 193 1.38 44.95 -11.93
CA GLY A 193 2.63 45.15 -12.68
C GLY A 193 3.87 45.05 -11.80
N TRP A 194 3.75 44.35 -10.66
CA TRP A 194 4.82 44.21 -9.67
C TRP A 194 5.90 43.25 -10.16
N LYS A 195 6.76 43.73 -11.06
CA LYS A 195 8.06 43.11 -11.34
C LYS A 195 9.03 43.40 -10.21
N ARG A 196 8.73 42.88 -9.03
CA ARG A 196 9.65 43.00 -7.91
C ARG A 196 10.79 42.03 -8.13
N PRO A 197 12.06 42.45 -7.94
CA PRO A 197 13.17 41.53 -7.83
C PRO A 197 12.88 40.44 -6.79
N THR A 198 12.12 40.75 -5.73
CA THR A 198 11.69 39.79 -4.72
C THR A 198 10.75 38.71 -5.27
N ILE A 199 9.76 39.05 -6.10
CA ILE A 199 8.85 38.06 -6.72
C ILE A 199 9.61 37.27 -7.78
N GLU A 200 10.39 37.91 -8.64
CA GLU A 200 11.26 37.21 -9.60
C GLU A 200 12.35 36.37 -8.91
N THR A 201 12.80 36.74 -7.71
CA THR A 201 13.73 35.93 -6.92
C THR A 201 13.01 34.80 -6.18
N MET A 202 11.77 34.99 -5.72
CA MET A 202 10.96 33.94 -5.11
C MET A 202 10.51 32.94 -6.16
N VAL A 203 9.84 33.41 -7.20
CA VAL A 203 9.46 32.64 -8.39
C VAL A 203 10.70 32.09 -9.07
N GLY A 204 11.80 32.83 -9.16
CA GLY A 204 13.07 32.34 -9.69
C GLY A 204 13.77 31.33 -8.79
N ARG A 205 13.68 31.42 -7.46
CA ARG A 205 14.12 30.37 -6.52
C ARG A 205 13.23 29.15 -6.65
N LEU A 206 11.92 29.33 -6.68
CA LEU A 206 10.93 28.27 -6.91
C LEU A 206 11.15 27.58 -8.28
N LEU A 207 11.45 28.34 -9.33
CA LEU A 207 11.74 27.86 -10.69
C LEU A 207 13.18 27.32 -10.86
N SER A 208 14.18 27.81 -10.11
CA SER A 208 15.57 27.30 -10.10
C SER A 208 15.77 26.13 -9.16
N LEU A 209 14.91 26.00 -8.15
CA LEU A 209 14.52 24.75 -7.51
C LEU A 209 13.70 23.86 -8.46
N GLY A 210 13.52 24.26 -9.72
CA GLY A 210 13.04 23.42 -10.81
C GLY A 210 11.58 22.98 -10.71
N LEU A 211 10.71 23.75 -10.05
CA LEU A 211 9.27 23.46 -9.86
C LEU A 211 8.43 23.43 -11.15
N THR A 212 9.04 23.34 -12.33
CA THR A 212 8.37 22.95 -13.57
C THR A 212 8.10 21.44 -13.64
N GLN A 213 8.76 20.63 -12.79
CA GLN A 213 8.49 19.21 -12.56
C GLN A 213 8.49 18.90 -11.06
N ILE A 214 7.33 19.14 -10.43
CA ILE A 214 7.11 19.04 -8.98
C ILE A 214 7.43 17.64 -8.39
N ASP A 215 7.51 16.60 -9.21
CA ASP A 215 7.64 15.21 -8.76
C ASP A 215 9.01 14.83 -8.17
N GLN A 216 10.07 15.62 -8.37
CA GLN A 216 11.47 15.22 -8.11
C GLN A 216 12.19 15.91 -6.93
N TYR A 217 11.51 16.78 -6.16
CA TYR A 217 12.19 17.64 -5.19
C TYR A 217 11.95 17.32 -3.72
N THR A 218 12.94 17.72 -2.90
CA THR A 218 12.88 17.71 -1.45
C THR A 218 11.95 18.82 -0.93
N LEU A 219 10.65 18.54 -0.83
CA LEU A 219 9.60 19.42 -0.30
C LEU A 219 9.66 19.49 1.23
N THR A 220 10.75 20.03 1.78
CA THR A 220 10.92 20.10 3.23
C THR A 220 9.94 21.07 3.88
N LYS A 221 9.57 20.79 5.13
CA LYS A 221 8.75 21.70 5.94
C LYS A 221 9.41 23.08 6.12
N GLU A 222 10.71 23.11 6.35
CA GLU A 222 11.49 24.35 6.52
C GLU A 222 11.47 25.22 5.26
N ALA A 223 11.55 24.61 4.07
CA ALA A 223 11.44 25.32 2.80
C ALA A 223 10.04 25.91 2.61
N LEU A 224 8.98 25.16 2.98
CA LEU A 224 7.60 25.65 2.92
C LEU A 224 7.36 26.80 3.89
N GLU A 225 7.84 26.71 5.13
CA GLU A 225 7.73 27.79 6.12
C GLU A 225 8.40 29.08 5.64
N LEU A 226 9.54 28.96 4.94
CA LEU A 226 10.20 30.12 4.33
C LEU A 226 9.35 30.73 3.20
N VAL A 227 8.80 29.89 2.32
CA VAL A 227 7.89 30.32 1.24
C VAL A 227 6.66 31.03 1.81
N ASP A 228 6.05 30.47 2.86
CA ASP A 228 4.87 31.06 3.52
C ASP A 228 5.18 32.41 4.13
N LYS A 229 6.34 32.53 4.78
CA LYS A 229 6.79 33.80 5.36
C LYS A 229 7.02 34.86 4.28
N GLU A 230 7.76 34.52 3.23
CA GLU A 230 8.02 35.47 2.13
C GLU A 230 6.71 35.84 1.40
N PHE A 231 5.81 34.88 1.20
CA PHE A 231 4.49 35.11 0.62
C PHE A 231 3.64 36.05 1.48
N ALA A 232 3.59 35.84 2.79
CA ALA A 232 2.84 36.69 3.72
C ALA A 232 3.34 38.13 3.71
N GLU A 233 4.67 38.33 3.65
CA GLU A 233 5.28 39.65 3.52
C GLU A 233 4.89 40.37 2.22
N ILE A 234 4.78 39.64 1.10
CA ILE A 234 4.32 40.19 -0.17
C ILE A 234 2.84 40.56 -0.09
N THR A 235 1.99 39.67 0.42
CA THR A 235 0.54 39.90 0.57
C THR A 235 0.24 41.12 1.44
N ASP A 236 0.91 41.27 2.59
CA ASP A 236 0.76 42.45 3.46
C ASP A 236 1.10 43.76 2.73
N GLN A 237 2.13 43.73 1.88
CA GLN A 237 2.54 44.91 1.11
C GLN A 237 1.55 45.24 -0.01
N VAL A 238 1.00 44.23 -0.69
CA VAL A 238 -0.08 44.43 -1.67
C VAL A 238 -1.29 45.07 -0.99
N GLN A 239 -1.73 44.52 0.14
CA GLN A 239 -2.87 45.07 0.90
C GLN A 239 -2.65 46.52 1.35
N LYS A 240 -1.44 46.86 1.81
CA LYS A 240 -1.08 48.25 2.14
C LYS A 240 -1.12 49.18 0.93
N ALA A 241 -0.64 48.72 -0.22
CA ALA A 241 -0.67 49.49 -1.46
C ALA A 241 -2.12 49.73 -1.94
N GLU A 242 -2.97 48.71 -1.88
CA GLU A 242 -4.40 48.83 -2.19
C GLU A 242 -5.12 49.80 -1.27
N ALA A 243 -4.91 49.71 0.05
CA ALA A 243 -5.49 50.63 1.02
C ALA A 243 -5.06 52.08 0.74
N CYS A 244 -3.79 52.30 0.40
CA CYS A 244 -3.27 53.62 0.04
C CYS A 244 -3.90 54.16 -1.26
N PHE A 245 -4.05 53.30 -2.27
CA PHE A 245 -4.71 53.66 -3.52
C PHE A 245 -6.18 54.01 -3.29
N GLU A 246 -6.91 53.21 -2.51
CA GLU A 246 -8.32 53.46 -2.19
C GLU A 246 -8.49 54.76 -1.41
N GLN A 247 -7.61 55.06 -0.45
CA GLN A 247 -7.61 56.32 0.28
C GLN A 247 -7.37 57.51 -0.65
N SER A 248 -6.37 57.41 -1.53
CA SER A 248 -6.05 58.45 -2.51
C SER A 248 -7.20 58.68 -3.48
N HIS A 249 -7.85 57.60 -3.94
CA HIS A 249 -9.04 57.65 -4.79
C HIS A 249 -10.21 58.35 -4.09
N LYS A 250 -10.49 58.02 -2.82
CA LYS A 250 -11.51 58.70 -2.00
C LYS A 250 -11.22 60.20 -1.85
N GLN A 251 -9.96 60.59 -1.64
CA GLN A 251 -9.55 61.98 -1.57
C GLN A 251 -9.77 62.71 -2.90
N LEU A 252 -9.37 62.10 -4.03
CA LEU A 252 -9.59 62.65 -5.36
C LEU A 252 -11.08 62.86 -5.64
N LEU A 253 -11.93 61.87 -5.37
CA LEU A 253 -13.38 61.99 -5.52
C LEU A 253 -13.95 63.12 -4.66
N THR A 254 -13.43 63.30 -3.45
CA THR A 254 -13.84 64.40 -2.56
C THR A 254 -13.44 65.76 -3.14
N LEU A 255 -12.22 65.89 -3.67
CA LEU A 255 -11.75 67.10 -4.33
C LEU A 255 -12.55 67.41 -5.59
N MET A 256 -12.85 66.40 -6.42
CA MET A 256 -13.68 66.55 -7.62
C MET A 256 -15.09 67.03 -7.27
N ARG A 257 -15.73 66.46 -6.23
CA ARG A 257 -17.04 66.92 -5.74
C ARG A 257 -16.99 68.38 -5.25
N LYS A 258 -15.94 68.76 -4.52
CA LYS A 258 -15.75 70.16 -4.08
C LYS A 258 -15.59 71.10 -5.27
N HIS A 259 -14.81 70.73 -6.29
CA HIS A 259 -14.66 71.55 -7.49
C HIS A 259 -15.95 71.66 -8.31
N GLN A 260 -16.74 70.59 -8.43
CA GLN A 260 -18.07 70.66 -9.07
C GLN A 260 -19.03 71.61 -8.35
N SER A 261 -18.96 71.70 -7.02
CA SER A 261 -19.77 72.65 -6.25
C SER A 261 -19.31 74.11 -6.35
N LEU A 262 -18.12 74.36 -6.90
CA LEU A 262 -17.55 75.70 -7.11
C LEU A 262 -17.75 76.23 -8.54
N ILE A 263 -18.32 75.44 -9.45
CA ILE A 263 -18.72 75.89 -10.78
C ILE A 263 -20.12 76.51 -10.66
N PRO A 264 -20.30 77.83 -10.87
CA PRO A 264 -21.61 78.44 -10.87
C PRO A 264 -22.44 77.88 -12.03
N ASN A 265 -23.73 77.67 -11.77
CA ASN A 265 -24.70 77.16 -12.72
C ASN A 265 -24.99 78.24 -13.79
N GLU A 266 -24.09 78.47 -14.74
CA GLU A 266 -24.36 79.33 -15.89
C GLU A 266 -25.14 78.54 -16.96
N LYS A 267 -26.46 78.73 -16.96
CA LYS A 267 -27.25 78.57 -18.19
C LYS A 267 -28.05 79.84 -18.43
N ALA A 268 -27.70 80.51 -19.54
CA ALA A 268 -28.57 81.10 -20.55
C ALA A 268 -28.13 82.50 -20.95
N VAL A 269 -27.52 82.65 -22.13
CA VAL A 269 -27.98 83.60 -23.17
C VAL A 269 -27.50 83.08 -24.54
N ALA A 270 -28.45 82.81 -25.42
CA ALA A 270 -28.21 82.60 -26.84
C ALA A 270 -28.09 83.96 -27.54
N VAL A 271 -27.03 84.22 -28.32
CA VAL A 271 -27.05 85.17 -29.45
C VAL A 271 -26.12 84.67 -30.57
N THR A 272 -26.67 84.74 -31.77
CA THR A 272 -26.22 84.36 -33.11
C THR A 272 -24.94 85.06 -33.62
N ASN A 273 -24.10 84.38 -34.41
CA ASN A 273 -23.93 84.59 -35.87
C ASN A 273 -22.59 84.08 -36.43
N SER A 274 -22.75 83.29 -37.49
CA SER A 274 -22.00 83.29 -38.76
C SER A 274 -20.49 83.03 -38.81
N ASN A 275 -20.20 82.02 -39.63
CA ASN A 275 -19.23 82.00 -40.73
C ASN A 275 -17.83 81.40 -40.49
N HIS A 276 -17.56 80.50 -41.44
CA HIS A 276 -16.29 80.11 -42.05
C HIS A 276 -15.55 78.88 -41.51
N CYS A 277 -15.77 77.78 -42.24
CA CYS A 277 -14.79 76.72 -42.48
C CYS A 277 -13.38 77.27 -42.78
N ARG A 278 -12.36 76.67 -42.18
CA ARG A 278 -11.16 76.28 -42.95
C ARG A 278 -10.42 75.12 -42.30
N ILE A 279 -10.36 74.03 -43.07
CA ILE A 279 -9.44 72.91 -42.96
C ILE A 279 -7.99 73.44 -43.08
N SER A 280 -7.07 72.95 -42.26
CA SER A 280 -5.63 72.91 -42.57
C SER A 280 -4.97 71.71 -41.88
N LYS A 281 -4.08 71.05 -42.60
CA LYS A 281 -3.40 69.79 -42.31
C LYS A 281 -2.10 69.99 -41.50
N LEU A 282 -1.67 68.91 -40.80
CA LEU A 282 -0.29 68.39 -40.54
C LEU A 282 0.73 69.30 -39.79
N PRO A 283 1.90 68.80 -39.28
CA PRO A 283 2.63 67.54 -39.54
C PRO A 283 3.07 66.76 -38.26
N ASP A 284 3.71 65.58 -38.25
CA ASP A 284 4.35 64.70 -39.24
C ASP A 284 3.86 63.24 -39.05
#